data_AF-A0A8R7PQF9-F1
#
_entry.id   AF-A0A8R7PQF9-F1
#
_cell.length_a   1.000
_cell.length_b   1.000
_cell.length_c   1.000
_cell.angle_alpha   90.00
_cell.angle_beta   90.00
_cell.angle_gamma   90.00
#
_symmetry.space_group_name_H-M   'P 1'
#
loop_
_entity.id
_entity.type
_entity.pdbx_description
1 polymer ?
#
loop_
_entity_poly.entity_id
_entity_poly.type
_entity_poly.pdbx_seq_one_letter_code
_entity_poly.pdbx_strand_id
1 'polypeptide(L)'
;MKVSLPLLRVLRIVDGDEKPAMPEVMAAMDYAKERIKAAIDDKPTLVKKVIKIVEDKWESQMGVKLYGAALFLNPNRIYGLKAKPYCQRLRHMFNEALLHMEPDDDKASVISRLADDYERGEGECFNSKLAINDRTKRSPLLWWGAYGGLAYELQHLAKHIVSLCASASGCERNWSCFQNIHSKKRNRLEFQRLNDLSYVQYNQKNADRF
;
A
#
# COMPACT_ATOMS: atom_id res chain seq x y z
N MET A 1 -1.06 -9.08 -26.64
CA MET A 1 -0.59 -8.77 -25.27
C MET A 1 -0.89 -7.34 -24.75
N LYS A 2 -1.68 -6.50 -25.44
CA LYS A 2 -1.90 -5.09 -25.02
C LYS A 2 -2.76 -4.91 -23.77
N VAL A 3 -3.68 -5.84 -23.49
CA VAL A 3 -4.64 -5.77 -22.36
C VAL A 3 -4.06 -6.28 -21.03
N SER A 4 -3.17 -7.28 -21.06
CA SER A 4 -2.61 -7.86 -19.82
C SER A 4 -1.42 -7.07 -19.27
N LEU A 5 -0.68 -6.37 -20.13
CA LEU A 5 0.54 -5.65 -19.73
C LEU A 5 0.33 -4.62 -18.61
N PRO A 6 -0.75 -3.81 -18.57
CA PRO A 6 -0.99 -2.89 -17.46
C PRO A 6 -1.16 -3.61 -16.11
N LEU A 7 -1.84 -4.76 -16.09
CA LEU A 7 -2.01 -5.57 -14.87
C LEU A 7 -0.70 -6.21 -14.42
N LEU A 8 0.14 -6.66 -15.35
CA LEU A 8 1.48 -7.17 -15.03
C LEU A 8 2.36 -6.10 -14.35
N ARG A 9 2.19 -4.82 -14.72
CA ARG A 9 2.88 -3.72 -14.03
C ARG A 9 2.38 -3.51 -12.61
N VAL A 10 1.07 -3.66 -12.37
CA VAL A 10 0.51 -3.64 -11.01
C VAL A 10 1.12 -4.77 -10.19
N LEU A 11 1.13 -6.00 -10.71
CA LEU A 11 1.74 -7.15 -10.03
C LEU A 11 3.21 -6.89 -9.67
N ARG A 12 3.99 -6.31 -10.59
CA ARG A 12 5.38 -5.96 -10.32
C ARG A 12 5.55 -4.91 -9.21
N ILE A 13 4.60 -3.99 -9.05
CA ILE A 13 4.62 -3.02 -7.94
C ILE A 13 4.32 -3.74 -6.62
N VAL A 14 3.33 -4.62 -6.61
CA VAL A 14 2.87 -5.33 -5.41
C VAL A 14 3.91 -6.37 -4.95
N ASP A 15 4.60 -7.04 -5.88
CA ASP A 15 5.66 -8.00 -5.59
C ASP A 15 7.05 -7.35 -5.40
N GLY A 16 7.14 -6.03 -5.62
CA GLY A 16 8.37 -5.27 -5.50
C GLY A 16 8.75 -5.09 -4.03
N ASP A 17 9.99 -5.41 -3.69
CA ASP A 17 10.50 -5.30 -2.31
C ASP A 17 11.17 -3.94 -2.00
N GLU A 18 11.40 -3.10 -3.00
CA GLU A 18 12.24 -1.89 -2.87
C GLU A 18 11.50 -0.68 -2.30
N LYS A 19 10.18 -0.60 -2.50
CA LYS A 19 9.34 0.52 -2.04
C LYS A 19 8.06 -0.04 -1.43
N PRO A 20 7.51 0.61 -0.38
CA PRO A 20 6.22 0.20 0.16
C PRO A 20 5.16 0.19 -0.94
N ALA A 21 4.57 -0.97 -1.20
CA ALA A 21 3.64 -1.15 -2.30
C ALA A 21 2.23 -0.63 -1.96
N MET A 22 1.81 -0.76 -0.71
CA MET A 22 0.46 -0.40 -0.24
C MET A 22 0.01 1.00 -0.68
N PRO A 23 0.84 2.06 -0.55
CA PRO A 23 0.45 3.42 -0.92
C PRO A 23 0.38 3.66 -2.44
N GLU A 24 0.70 2.68 -3.27
CA GLU A 24 0.76 2.78 -4.73
C GLU A 24 -0.29 1.89 -5.44
N VAL A 25 -0.76 0.80 -4.82
CA VAL A 25 -1.61 -0.22 -5.48
C VAL A 25 -2.89 0.37 -6.07
N MET A 26 -3.62 1.19 -5.30
CA MET A 26 -4.88 1.79 -5.75
C MET A 26 -4.68 2.63 -7.02
N ALA A 27 -3.69 3.53 -7.00
CA ALA A 27 -3.38 4.38 -8.15
C ALA A 27 -2.88 3.55 -9.35
N ALA A 28 -2.09 2.50 -9.09
CA ALA A 28 -1.61 1.60 -10.13
C ALA A 28 -2.76 0.83 -10.80
N MET A 29 -3.74 0.38 -10.02
CA MET A 29 -4.92 -0.32 -10.54
C MET A 29 -5.81 0.61 -11.36
N ASP A 30 -6.05 1.83 -10.90
CA ASP A 30 -6.81 2.83 -11.67
C ASP A 30 -6.11 3.16 -13.00
N TYR A 31 -4.79 3.37 -12.97
CA TYR A 31 -4.00 3.56 -14.18
C TYR A 31 -4.08 2.34 -15.11
N ALA A 32 -4.02 1.12 -14.57
CA ALA A 32 -4.11 -0.10 -15.36
C ALA A 32 -5.47 -0.21 -16.08
N LYS A 33 -6.57 0.10 -15.40
CA LYS A 33 -7.92 0.12 -15.99
C LYS A 33 -8.03 1.11 -17.14
N GLU A 34 -7.51 2.33 -16.98
CA GLU A 34 -7.50 3.33 -18.05
C GLU A 34 -6.66 2.90 -19.25
N ARG A 35 -5.49 2.29 -19.01
CA ARG A 35 -4.63 1.74 -20.07
C ARG A 35 -5.28 0.57 -20.81
N ILE A 36 -6.05 -0.27 -20.13
CA ILE A 36 -6.82 -1.35 -20.75
C ILE A 36 -7.89 -0.77 -21.66
N LYS A 37 -8.69 0.20 -21.16
CA LYS A 37 -9.74 0.87 -21.96
C LYS A 37 -9.14 1.46 -23.24
N ALA A 38 -8.06 2.22 -23.13
CA ALA A 38 -7.40 2.85 -24.26
C ALA A 38 -6.74 1.88 -25.24
N ALA A 39 -6.47 0.63 -24.84
CA ALA A 39 -5.81 -0.36 -25.70
C ALA A 39 -6.77 -1.10 -26.64
N ILE A 40 -8.07 -1.06 -26.34
CA ILE A 40 -9.16 -1.74 -27.07
C ILE A 40 -10.37 -0.81 -27.22
N ASP A 41 -10.13 0.50 -27.30
CA ASP A 41 -11.15 1.54 -27.36
C ASP A 41 -12.04 1.42 -28.61
N ASP A 42 -11.48 0.88 -29.70
CA ASP A 42 -12.14 0.50 -30.93
C ASP A 42 -13.23 -0.57 -30.76
N LYS A 43 -13.28 -1.26 -29.62
CA LYS A 43 -14.19 -2.39 -29.34
C LYS A 43 -14.97 -2.19 -28.04
N PRO A 44 -16.03 -1.35 -28.03
CA PRO A 44 -16.72 -0.96 -26.81
C PRO A 44 -17.38 -2.13 -26.05
N THR A 45 -17.90 -3.13 -26.77
CA THR A 45 -18.45 -4.34 -26.15
C THR A 45 -17.38 -5.17 -25.43
N LEU A 46 -16.17 -5.22 -25.98
CA LEU A 46 -15.02 -5.90 -25.38
C LEU A 46 -14.48 -5.13 -24.18
N VAL A 47 -14.38 -3.80 -24.28
CA VAL A 47 -14.01 -2.92 -23.14
C VAL A 47 -14.91 -3.19 -21.96
N LYS A 48 -16.24 -3.16 -22.17
CA LYS A 48 -17.22 -3.41 -21.10
C LYS A 48 -17.02 -4.78 -20.45
N LYS A 49 -16.84 -5.84 -21.24
CA LYS A 49 -16.60 -7.20 -20.73
C LYS A 49 -15.30 -7.31 -19.93
N VAL A 50 -14.19 -6.81 -20.47
CA VAL A 50 -12.87 -6.90 -19.84
C VAL A 50 -12.82 -6.08 -18.56
N ILE A 51 -13.27 -4.82 -18.59
CA ILE A 51 -13.27 -3.96 -17.41
C ILE A 51 -14.19 -4.53 -16.32
N LYS A 52 -15.35 -5.08 -16.70
CA LYS A 52 -16.20 -5.78 -15.74
C LYS A 52 -15.47 -6.92 -15.03
N ILE A 53 -14.74 -7.77 -15.76
CA ILE A 53 -13.96 -8.86 -15.15
C ILE A 53 -12.89 -8.31 -14.19
N VAL A 54 -12.23 -7.21 -14.56
CA VAL A 54 -11.20 -6.58 -13.72
C VAL A 54 -11.81 -5.98 -12.46
N GLU A 55 -12.90 -5.23 -12.57
CA GLU A 55 -13.58 -4.61 -11.42
C GLU A 55 -14.21 -5.67 -10.51
N ASP A 56 -14.93 -6.66 -11.06
CA ASP A 56 -15.53 -7.75 -10.27
C ASP A 56 -14.44 -8.49 -9.46
N LYS A 57 -13.25 -8.71 -10.05
CA LYS A 57 -12.10 -9.27 -9.33
C LYS A 57 -11.51 -8.31 -8.31
N TRP A 58 -11.34 -7.04 -8.66
CA TRP A 58 -10.76 -6.02 -7.79
C TRP A 58 -11.63 -5.77 -6.56
N GLU A 59 -12.93 -5.58 -6.73
CA GLU A 59 -13.87 -5.35 -5.63
C GLU A 59 -13.97 -6.55 -4.67
N SER A 60 -13.78 -7.76 -5.17
CA SER A 60 -13.71 -8.98 -4.36
C SER A 60 -12.39 -9.17 -3.61
N GLN A 61 -11.34 -8.39 -3.92
CA GLN A 61 -10.05 -8.51 -3.23
C GLN A 61 -10.15 -7.99 -1.80
N MET A 62 -9.51 -8.71 -0.88
CA MET A 62 -9.34 -8.22 0.48
C MET A 62 -8.47 -6.95 0.44
N GLY A 63 -8.88 -5.93 1.20
CA GLY A 63 -8.06 -4.75 1.41
C GLY A 63 -8.19 -3.63 0.37
N VAL A 64 -9.18 -3.63 -0.54
CA VAL A 64 -9.42 -2.50 -1.47
C VAL A 64 -9.47 -1.16 -0.72
N LYS A 65 -10.23 -1.12 0.39
CA LYS A 65 -10.33 0.06 1.26
C LYS A 65 -8.98 0.43 1.88
N LEU A 66 -8.20 -0.58 2.27
CA LEU A 66 -6.89 -0.38 2.87
C LEU A 66 -5.86 0.17 1.87
N TYR A 67 -5.90 -0.25 0.59
CA TYR A 67 -5.10 0.37 -0.47
C TYR A 67 -5.49 1.83 -0.70
N GLY A 68 -6.79 2.15 -0.59
CA GLY A 68 -7.29 3.52 -0.65
C GLY A 68 -6.79 4.38 0.52
N ALA A 69 -6.89 3.84 1.74
CA ALA A 69 -6.38 4.47 2.95
C ALA A 69 -4.85 4.70 2.87
N ALA A 70 -4.10 3.71 2.37
CA ALA A 70 -2.66 3.84 2.18
C ALA A 70 -2.31 4.92 1.13
N LEU A 71 -3.07 5.02 0.04
CA LEU A 71 -2.89 6.07 -0.96
C LEU A 71 -3.25 7.46 -0.40
N PHE A 72 -4.29 7.57 0.43
CA PHE A 72 -4.62 8.80 1.16
C PHE A 72 -3.42 9.26 2.00
N LEU A 73 -2.81 8.34 2.74
CA LEU A 73 -1.64 8.57 3.59
C LEU A 73 -0.32 8.71 2.82
N ASN A 74 -0.34 8.80 1.48
CA ASN A 74 0.84 9.00 0.66
C ASN A 74 1.06 10.51 0.40
N PRO A 75 2.02 11.18 1.08
CA PRO A 75 2.25 12.62 0.91
C PRO A 75 2.73 12.99 -0.50
N ASN A 76 3.35 12.07 -1.22
CA ASN A 76 3.75 12.28 -2.61
C ASN A 76 2.52 12.44 -3.53
N ARG A 77 1.42 11.75 -3.20
CA ARG A 77 0.22 11.68 -4.04
C ARG A 77 -0.85 12.65 -3.58
N ILE A 78 -1.21 12.64 -2.29
CA ILE A 78 -2.44 13.31 -1.80
C ILE A 78 -2.43 14.82 -2.09
N TYR A 79 -1.30 15.50 -1.90
CA TYR A 79 -1.19 16.94 -2.13
C TYR A 79 -1.14 17.34 -3.61
N GLY A 80 -0.87 16.39 -4.51
CA GLY A 80 -1.01 16.56 -5.96
C GLY A 80 -2.44 16.29 -6.43
N LEU A 81 -3.23 15.54 -5.66
CA LEU A 81 -4.64 15.26 -5.89
C LEU A 81 -5.50 16.41 -5.32
N LYS A 82 -5.21 17.64 -5.74
CA LYS A 82 -5.90 18.86 -5.27
C LYS A 82 -7.35 18.86 -5.77
N ALA A 83 -8.30 18.50 -4.89
CA ALA A 83 -9.76 18.60 -5.07
C ALA A 83 -10.37 17.83 -6.25
N LYS A 84 -10.51 16.50 -6.09
CA LYS A 84 -11.39 15.66 -6.93
C LYS A 84 -12.32 14.84 -6.03
N PRO A 85 -13.51 14.41 -6.52
CA PRO A 85 -14.33 13.37 -5.86
C PRO A 85 -13.52 12.13 -5.45
N TYR A 86 -12.39 11.89 -6.14
CA TYR A 86 -11.44 10.85 -5.80
C TYR A 86 -10.80 11.00 -4.41
N CYS A 87 -10.37 12.21 -4.00
CA CYS A 87 -9.80 12.39 -2.65
C CYS A 87 -10.83 12.14 -1.56
N GLN A 88 -12.08 12.58 -1.76
CA GLN A 88 -13.17 12.30 -0.85
C GLN A 88 -13.44 10.79 -0.73
N ARG A 89 -13.34 10.04 -1.83
CA ARG A 89 -13.41 8.57 -1.82
C ARG A 89 -12.25 7.96 -1.01
N LEU A 90 -11.02 8.46 -1.19
CA LEU A 90 -9.86 7.98 -0.43
C LEU A 90 -9.99 8.31 1.06
N ARG A 91 -10.49 9.51 1.41
CA ARG A 91 -10.79 9.91 2.79
C ARG A 91 -11.85 9.02 3.42
N HIS A 92 -12.90 8.67 2.68
CA HIS A 92 -13.91 7.71 3.12
C HIS A 92 -13.28 6.32 3.39
N MET A 93 -12.48 5.80 2.47
CA MET A 93 -11.78 4.52 2.64
C MET A 93 -10.82 4.54 3.85
N PHE A 94 -10.14 5.67 4.09
CA PHE A 94 -9.34 5.87 5.30
C PHE A 94 -10.20 5.81 6.57
N ASN A 95 -11.35 6.49 6.60
CA ASN A 95 -12.25 6.46 7.76
C ASN A 95 -12.79 5.05 8.02
N GLU A 96 -13.12 4.30 6.98
CA GLU A 96 -13.51 2.90 7.14
C GLU A 96 -12.37 2.07 7.72
N ALA A 97 -11.12 2.24 7.23
CA ALA A 97 -9.97 1.55 7.79
C ALA A 97 -9.69 1.94 9.25
N LEU A 98 -9.82 3.24 9.57
CA LEU A 98 -9.66 3.77 10.92
C LEU A 98 -10.62 3.10 11.91
N LEU A 99 -11.91 3.03 11.59
CA LEU A 99 -12.92 2.42 12.45
C LEU A 99 -12.70 0.91 12.67
N HIS A 100 -12.00 0.23 11.75
CA HIS A 100 -11.65 -1.18 11.93
C HIS A 100 -10.36 -1.37 12.74
N MET A 101 -9.46 -0.38 12.74
CA MET A 101 -8.14 -0.48 13.36
C MET A 101 -8.05 0.17 14.74
N GLU A 102 -8.93 1.12 15.04
CA GLU A 102 -9.00 1.82 16.32
C GLU A 102 -10.40 1.61 16.95
N PRO A 103 -10.51 0.78 18.01
CA PRO A 103 -11.79 0.51 18.67
C PRO A 103 -12.24 1.63 19.63
N ASP A 104 -11.36 2.56 19.98
CA ASP A 104 -11.68 3.70 20.84
C ASP A 104 -12.21 4.87 20.00
N ASP A 105 -13.50 5.16 20.12
CA ASP A 105 -14.19 6.20 19.34
C ASP A 105 -13.59 7.60 19.57
N ASP A 106 -13.12 7.91 20.78
CA ASP A 106 -12.53 9.22 21.09
C ASP A 106 -11.17 9.35 20.38
N LYS A 107 -10.36 8.29 20.40
CA LYS A 107 -9.10 8.26 19.64
C LYS A 107 -9.35 8.30 18.14
N ALA A 108 -10.32 7.55 17.63
CA ALA A 108 -10.68 7.57 16.22
C ALA A 108 -11.11 8.98 15.79
N SER A 109 -11.87 9.70 16.62
CA SER A 109 -12.23 11.10 16.40
C SER A 109 -11.01 12.03 16.37
N VAL A 110 -10.05 11.85 17.27
CA VAL A 110 -8.77 12.60 17.26
C VAL A 110 -7.99 12.32 15.96
N ILE A 111 -7.80 11.06 15.59
CA ILE A 111 -7.07 10.66 14.39
C ILE A 111 -7.76 11.23 13.14
N SER A 112 -9.09 11.19 13.09
CA SER A 112 -9.86 11.76 12.00
C SER A 112 -9.62 13.27 11.85
N ARG A 113 -9.61 14.04 12.95
CA ARG A 113 -9.31 15.48 12.89
C ARG A 113 -7.88 15.77 12.44
N LEU A 114 -6.89 15.01 12.95
CA LEU A 114 -5.50 15.12 12.48
C LEU A 114 -5.38 14.81 10.98
N ALA A 115 -6.17 13.86 10.49
CA ALA A 115 -6.18 13.50 9.07
C ALA A 115 -6.78 14.61 8.20
N ASP A 116 -7.70 15.42 8.72
CA ASP A 116 -8.20 16.61 8.04
C ASP A 116 -7.09 17.68 7.90
N ASP A 117 -6.30 17.92 8.95
CA ASP A 117 -5.16 18.84 8.90
C ASP A 117 -4.09 18.33 7.92
N TYR A 118 -3.81 17.03 7.94
CA TYR A 118 -2.94 16.38 6.96
C TYR A 118 -3.45 16.59 5.53
N GLU A 119 -4.73 16.32 5.24
CA GLU A 119 -5.31 16.48 3.91
C GLU A 119 -5.20 17.93 3.41
N ARG A 120 -5.47 18.91 4.28
CA ARG A 120 -5.31 20.35 3.97
C ARG A 120 -3.86 20.80 3.91
N GLY A 121 -2.93 20.01 4.44
CA GLY A 121 -1.52 20.37 4.58
C GLY A 121 -1.32 21.49 5.61
N GLU A 122 -2.21 21.55 6.60
CA GLU A 122 -2.26 22.53 7.67
C GLU A 122 -1.59 21.99 8.93
N GLY A 123 -1.44 22.84 9.95
CA GLY A 123 -0.73 22.48 11.17
C GLY A 123 0.79 22.53 11.04
N GLU A 124 1.44 22.55 12.19
CA GLU A 124 2.88 22.80 12.30
C GLU A 124 3.72 21.68 11.66
N CYS A 125 3.27 20.43 11.77
CA CYS A 125 3.95 19.27 11.19
C CYS A 125 3.89 19.26 9.65
N PHE A 126 2.71 19.49 9.06
CA PHE A 126 2.47 19.27 7.63
C PHE A 126 2.78 20.48 6.76
N ASN A 127 2.78 21.70 7.32
CA ASN A 127 3.06 22.95 6.63
C ASN A 127 4.53 23.42 6.75
N SER A 128 5.40 22.66 7.42
CA SER A 128 6.82 23.02 7.50
C SER A 128 7.48 22.98 6.11
N LYS A 129 8.41 23.91 5.84
CA LYS A 129 9.14 23.97 4.55
C LYS A 129 9.85 22.65 4.23
N LEU A 130 10.42 22.00 5.24
CA LEU A 130 11.07 20.70 5.10
C LEU A 130 10.05 19.60 4.75
N ALA A 131 8.94 19.52 5.48
CA ALA A 131 7.89 18.54 5.19
C ALA A 131 7.39 18.68 3.75
N ILE A 132 7.08 19.91 3.30
CA ILE A 132 6.61 20.19 1.95
C ILE A 132 7.64 19.75 0.89
N ASN A 133 8.91 20.13 1.06
CA ASN A 133 9.97 19.82 0.11
C ASN A 133 10.25 18.32 -0.02
N ASP A 134 10.04 17.56 1.05
CA ASP A 134 10.36 16.13 1.10
C ASP A 134 9.17 15.22 0.76
N ARG A 135 7.96 15.76 0.56
CA ARG A 135 6.74 15.01 0.18
C ARG A 135 6.97 14.06 -1.00
N THR A 136 7.75 14.49 -2.00
CA THR A 136 8.02 13.72 -3.23
C THR A 136 9.39 13.03 -3.24
N LYS A 137 10.24 13.34 -2.26
CA LYS A 137 11.64 12.87 -2.20
C LYS A 137 11.83 11.67 -1.27
N ARG A 138 10.95 11.52 -0.29
CA ARG A 138 10.97 10.41 0.68
C ARG A 138 9.88 9.39 0.38
N SER A 139 10.09 8.16 0.82
CA SER A 139 9.00 7.18 0.90
C SER A 139 7.96 7.64 1.94
N PRO A 140 6.68 7.25 1.81
CA PRO A 140 5.64 7.62 2.77
C PRO A 140 6.01 7.28 4.21
N LEU A 141 6.58 6.09 4.44
CA LEU A 141 7.03 5.63 5.75
C LEU A 141 8.06 6.58 6.39
N LEU A 142 9.09 6.98 5.61
CA LEU A 142 10.14 7.87 6.09
C LEU A 142 9.63 9.31 6.27
N TRP A 143 8.72 9.77 5.42
CA TRP A 143 8.12 11.09 5.56
C TRP A 143 7.27 11.19 6.83
N TRP A 144 6.41 10.19 7.09
CA TRP A 144 5.64 10.10 8.33
C TRP A 144 6.55 10.04 9.55
N GLY A 145 7.62 9.24 9.50
CA GLY A 145 8.61 9.17 10.58
C GLY A 145 9.28 10.51 10.89
N ALA A 146 9.60 11.31 9.87
CA ALA A 146 10.31 12.57 10.03
C ALA A 146 9.42 13.75 10.43
N TYR A 147 8.20 13.82 9.91
CA TYR A 147 7.36 15.04 10.01
C TYR A 147 6.06 14.85 10.77
N GLY A 148 5.57 13.62 10.94
CA GLY A 148 4.29 13.35 11.61
C GLY A 148 4.29 13.50 13.14
N GLY A 149 5.42 13.84 13.77
CA GLY A 149 5.58 13.74 15.22
C GLY A 149 4.58 14.55 16.07
N LEU A 150 4.14 15.71 15.58
CA LEU A 150 3.13 16.53 16.26
C LEU A 150 1.69 16.00 16.10
N ALA A 151 1.50 15.04 15.19
CA ALA A 151 0.25 14.34 14.95
C ALA A 151 0.41 12.84 15.29
N TYR A 152 0.92 12.56 16.50
CA TYR A 152 1.39 11.23 16.91
C TYR A 152 0.39 10.09 16.62
N GLU A 153 -0.88 10.25 17.00
CA GLU A 153 -1.90 9.22 16.79
C GLU A 153 -2.10 8.90 15.30
N LEU A 154 -2.18 9.93 14.46
CA LEU A 154 -2.24 9.75 13.01
C LEU A 154 -0.94 9.17 12.46
N GLN A 155 0.21 9.64 12.92
CA GLN A 155 1.52 9.14 12.49
C GLN A 155 1.66 7.65 12.74
N HIS A 156 1.26 7.18 13.93
CA HIS A 156 1.33 5.78 14.30
C HIS A 156 0.48 4.92 13.35
N LEU A 157 -0.80 5.29 13.17
CA LEU A 157 -1.69 4.60 12.24
C LEU A 157 -1.16 4.67 10.80
N ALA A 158 -0.65 5.83 10.38
CA ALA A 158 -0.16 6.04 9.04
C ALA A 158 1.03 5.13 8.73
N LYS A 159 2.02 5.09 9.63
CA LYS A 159 3.17 4.19 9.51
C LYS A 159 2.74 2.73 9.45
N HIS A 160 1.75 2.32 10.25
CA HIS A 160 1.20 0.97 10.18
C HIS A 160 0.59 0.67 8.81
N ILE A 161 -0.36 1.49 8.34
CA ILE A 161 -1.05 1.24 7.07
C ILE A 161 -0.10 1.26 5.87
N VAL A 162 0.80 2.25 5.79
CA VAL A 162 1.69 2.40 4.61
C VAL A 162 2.81 1.35 4.55
N SER A 163 3.13 0.69 5.67
CA SER A 163 4.18 -0.34 5.74
C SER A 163 3.66 -1.77 5.58
N LEU A 164 2.34 -1.97 5.49
CA LEU A 164 1.77 -3.30 5.24
C LEU A 164 2.32 -3.89 3.93
N CYS A 165 2.40 -5.21 3.88
CA CYS A 165 2.74 -5.93 2.66
C CYS A 165 1.49 -6.09 1.79
N ALA A 166 1.57 -5.70 0.52
CA ALA A 166 0.45 -5.82 -0.42
C ALA A 166 0.34 -7.21 -1.08
N SER A 167 1.36 -8.07 -0.92
CA SER A 167 1.41 -9.43 -1.46
C SER A 167 2.04 -10.40 -0.48
N ALA A 168 1.60 -11.66 -0.51
CA ALA A 168 2.23 -12.76 0.18
C ALA A 168 3.48 -13.29 -0.56
N SER A 169 3.76 -12.83 -1.78
CA SER A 169 4.85 -13.33 -2.62
C SER A 169 6.24 -13.12 -2.02
N GLY A 170 6.43 -12.10 -1.18
CA GLY A 170 7.65 -11.90 -0.41
C GLY A 170 7.90 -13.08 0.56
N CYS A 171 6.84 -13.52 1.25
CA CYS A 171 6.89 -14.71 2.07
C CYS A 171 7.10 -15.97 1.21
N GLU A 172 6.38 -16.11 0.08
CA GLU A 172 6.53 -17.27 -0.82
C GLU A 172 7.95 -17.41 -1.37
N ARG A 173 8.62 -16.30 -1.72
CA ARG A 173 10.03 -16.32 -2.16
C ARG A 173 10.96 -16.75 -1.04
N ASN A 174 10.74 -16.27 0.18
CA ASN A 174 11.50 -16.72 1.35
C ASN A 174 11.31 -18.23 1.54
N TRP A 175 10.06 -18.71 1.57
CA TRP A 175 9.72 -20.12 1.72
C TRP A 175 10.25 -21.01 0.59
N SER A 176 10.27 -20.50 -0.64
CA SER A 176 10.84 -21.22 -1.80
C SER A 176 12.34 -21.51 -1.63
N CYS A 177 13.10 -20.60 -1.01
CA CYS A 177 14.51 -20.85 -0.66
C CYS A 177 14.65 -22.01 0.34
N PHE A 178 13.69 -22.15 1.26
CA PHE A 178 13.67 -23.21 2.28
C PHE A 178 13.06 -24.52 1.79
N GLN A 179 12.35 -24.53 0.66
CA GLN A 179 11.74 -25.74 0.10
C GLN A 179 12.79 -26.85 -0.18
N ASN A 180 14.00 -26.47 -0.56
CA ASN A 180 15.11 -27.40 -0.81
C ASN A 180 15.65 -28.09 0.46
N ILE A 181 15.43 -27.50 1.65
CA ILE A 181 15.81 -28.06 2.95
C ILE A 181 14.86 -29.20 3.36
N HIS A 182 13.66 -29.25 2.78
CA HIS A 182 12.69 -30.34 2.92
C HIS A 182 12.79 -31.42 1.82
N SER A 183 13.83 -31.43 1.00
CA SER A 183 14.05 -32.52 0.04
C SER A 183 14.49 -33.80 0.75
N LYS A 184 14.09 -34.98 0.23
CA LYS A 184 14.45 -36.32 0.77
C LYS A 184 15.96 -36.58 0.89
N LYS A 185 16.81 -35.68 0.37
CA LYS A 185 18.27 -35.82 0.24
C LYS A 185 19.06 -35.12 1.36
N ARG A 186 18.42 -34.34 2.25
CA ARG A 186 19.05 -33.72 3.43
C ARG A 186 18.24 -33.98 4.69
N ASN A 187 18.93 -34.00 5.84
CA ASN A 187 18.35 -34.18 7.17
C ASN A 187 17.13 -33.28 7.35
N ARG A 188 15.97 -33.91 7.56
CA ARG A 188 14.71 -33.24 7.82
C ARG A 188 14.87 -32.41 9.09
N LEU A 189 15.09 -31.10 8.95
CA LEU A 189 15.14 -30.21 10.11
C LEU A 189 13.78 -30.26 10.82
N GLU A 190 13.84 -30.17 12.14
CA GLU A 190 12.66 -29.98 12.96
C GLU A 190 11.96 -28.68 12.57
N PHE A 191 10.62 -28.69 12.58
CA PHE A 191 9.79 -27.57 12.16
C PHE A 191 10.16 -26.25 12.87
N GLN A 192 10.51 -26.32 14.16
CA GLN A 192 10.90 -25.16 14.95
C GLN A 192 12.19 -24.51 14.41
N ARG A 193 13.23 -25.30 14.11
CA ARG A 193 14.49 -24.78 13.54
C ARG A 193 14.33 -24.20 12.15
N LEU A 194 13.42 -24.75 11.34
CA LEU A 194 13.08 -24.18 10.03
C LEU A 194 12.45 -22.79 10.18
N ASN A 195 11.50 -22.65 11.10
CA ASN A 195 10.86 -21.36 11.38
C ASN A 195 11.87 -20.32 11.90
N ASP A 196 12.78 -20.74 12.79
CA ASP A 196 13.83 -19.84 13.30
C ASP A 196 14.74 -19.37 12.15
N LEU A 197 15.14 -20.27 11.25
CA LEU A 197 15.93 -19.93 10.07
C LEU A 197 15.20 -19.00 9.10
N SER A 198 13.91 -19.25 8.85
CA SER A 198 13.12 -18.42 7.95
C SER A 198 12.89 -17.02 8.53
N TYR A 199 12.67 -16.93 9.86
CA TYR A 199 12.57 -15.67 10.60
C TYR A 199 13.87 -14.88 10.55
N VAL A 200 15.01 -15.49 10.89
CA VAL A 200 16.32 -14.82 10.89
C VAL A 200 16.67 -14.34 9.49
N GLN A 201 16.52 -15.17 8.45
CA GLN A 201 16.85 -14.78 7.08
C GLN A 201 15.96 -13.64 6.58
N TYR A 202 14.66 -13.68 6.88
CA TYR A 202 13.73 -12.63 6.48
C TYR A 202 14.07 -11.30 7.16
N ASN A 203 14.33 -11.33 8.47
CA ASN A 203 14.64 -10.12 9.22
C ASN A 203 16.02 -9.55 8.88
N GLN A 204 17.02 -10.38 8.60
CA GLN A 204 18.31 -9.91 8.07
C GLN A 204 18.12 -9.15 6.76
N LYS A 205 17.35 -9.71 5.81
CA LYS A 205 17.05 -9.03 4.55
C LYS A 205 16.30 -7.72 4.76
N ASN A 206 15.43 -7.62 5.76
CA ASN A 206 14.73 -6.38 6.08
C ASN A 206 15.64 -5.34 6.77
N ALA A 207 16.55 -5.77 7.64
CA ALA A 207 17.51 -4.90 8.30
C ALA A 207 18.51 -4.27 7.31
N ASP A 208 18.90 -5.00 6.26
CA ASP A 208 19.76 -4.44 5.20
C ASP A 208 19.03 -3.45 4.28
N ARG A 209 17.69 -3.40 4.33
CA ARG A 209 16.84 -2.60 3.41
C ARG A 209 16.39 -1.25 3.98
N PHE A 210 16.37 -1.09 5.30
CA PHE A 210 15.84 0.08 6.01
C PHE A 210 16.82 0.60 7.05
#